data_AF-A0A7J4N3Q9-F1
#
_entry.id   AF-A0A7J4N3Q9-F1
#
_cell.length_a   1.000
_cell.length_b   1.000
_cell.length_c   1.000
_cell.angle_alpha   90.00
_cell.angle_beta   90.00
_cell.angle_gamma   90.00
#
_symmetry.space_group_name_H-M   'P 1'
#
loop_
_entity.id
_entity.type
_entity.pdbx_description
1 polymer ?
#
loop_
_entity_poly.entity_id
_entity_poly.type
_entity_poly.pdbx_seq_one_letter_code
_entity_poly.pdbx_strand_id
1 'polypeptide(L)'
;MATVDEQIKSLEEEISKTKYNKATQGHIGKLKAKIAALRQKQEKAAAHSRSSGGNQGFEVKKSGDASVALVGFPSVGKSSLISQLTDVESEAGNFAFTTLTCIPGVMDHRGAKIQILDLPGLIKGASDGKGRGKEILNVIRGSDMVLYVIDPFQKSHFKILDDELWKAGMRLNQSPPQVFVSRTRRGGIEVRSTLEQTNMSDEEIQGIIRGFGIVSATVTLRTDVTDDHIVDTLAGNRIYSRSVVVVNKIDLANEEDLRRAYDGLPEGWPVLNVSAKTGEGIEEMKDFIFDNLGFMSIFLKPQGQEADMIEPLIVKDTSTVRDVCAKLHRDFLRKFRYARVKGPSAKFDWQRVG
;
A
#
# COMPACT_ATOMS: atom_id res chain seq x y z
N MET A 1 -5.08 19.94 -29.46
CA MET A 1 -5.47 18.67 -28.82
C MET A 1 -5.44 18.90 -27.32
N ALA A 2 -6.46 18.46 -26.58
CA ALA A 2 -6.46 18.55 -25.12
C ALA A 2 -5.26 17.79 -24.53
N THR A 3 -4.66 18.32 -23.47
CA THR A 3 -3.57 17.64 -22.76
C THR A 3 -4.07 16.37 -22.08
N VAL A 4 -3.18 15.43 -21.75
CA VAL A 4 -3.58 14.18 -21.08
C VAL A 4 -4.24 14.47 -19.71
N ASP A 5 -3.77 15.50 -19.02
CA ASP A 5 -4.34 15.94 -17.74
C ASP A 5 -5.76 16.53 -17.90
N GLU A 6 -6.00 17.31 -18.96
CA GLU A 6 -7.35 17.80 -19.30
C GLU A 6 -8.32 16.65 -19.64
N GLN A 7 -7.82 15.63 -20.34
CA GLN A 7 -8.62 14.43 -20.64
C GLN A 7 -8.98 13.66 -19.37
N ILE A 8 -8.03 13.46 -18.45
CA ILE A 8 -8.28 12.79 -17.17
C ILE A 8 -9.33 13.58 -16.37
N LYS A 9 -9.16 14.90 -16.25
CA LYS A 9 -10.07 15.76 -15.50
C LYS A 9 -11.49 15.71 -16.08
N SER A 10 -11.64 15.76 -17.40
CA SER A 10 -12.95 15.64 -18.04
C SER A 10 -13.66 14.31 -17.73
N LEU A 11 -12.90 13.21 -17.70
CA LEU A 11 -13.45 11.89 -17.38
C LEU A 11 -13.81 11.78 -15.89
N GLU A 12 -13.02 12.37 -15.00
CA GLU A 12 -13.30 12.42 -13.56
C GLU A 12 -14.56 13.25 -13.24
N GLU A 13 -14.75 14.38 -13.93
CA GLU A 13 -15.98 15.18 -13.81
C GLU A 13 -17.22 14.41 -14.29
N GLU A 14 -17.08 13.60 -15.35
CA GLU A 14 -18.16 12.75 -15.85
C GLU A 14 -18.54 11.66 -14.83
N ILE A 15 -17.54 10.98 -14.24
CA ILE A 15 -17.77 9.98 -13.18
C ILE A 15 -18.47 10.64 -11.98
N SER A 16 -18.00 11.80 -11.54
CA SER A 16 -18.56 12.52 -10.38
C SER A 16 -20.03 12.91 -10.56
N LYS A 17 -20.43 13.28 -11.79
CA LYS A 17 -21.82 13.62 -12.13
C LYS A 17 -22.73 12.40 -12.29
N THR A 18 -22.16 11.21 -12.49
CA THR A 18 -22.92 10.00 -12.77
C THR A 18 -23.24 9.24 -11.48
N LYS A 19 -24.54 9.03 -11.19
CA LYS A 19 -24.94 8.19 -10.05
C LYS A 19 -24.57 6.73 -10.32
N TYR A 20 -23.83 6.11 -9.39
CA TYR A 20 -23.47 4.70 -9.47
C TYR A 20 -24.70 3.81 -9.23
N ASN A 21 -25.04 2.97 -10.21
CA ASN A 21 -26.08 1.94 -10.15
C ASN A 21 -25.76 0.82 -11.17
N LYS A 22 -26.53 -0.27 -11.16
CA LYS A 22 -26.30 -1.44 -12.04
C LYS A 22 -26.32 -1.10 -13.54
N ALA A 23 -27.04 -0.07 -13.95
CA ALA A 23 -27.07 0.36 -15.36
C ALA A 23 -25.89 1.27 -15.74
N THR A 24 -25.32 2.01 -14.79
CA THR A 24 -24.21 2.94 -15.03
C THR A 24 -22.84 2.34 -14.70
N GLN A 25 -22.79 1.23 -13.97
CA GLN A 25 -21.56 0.55 -13.55
C GLN A 25 -20.65 0.20 -14.74
N GLY A 26 -21.17 -0.43 -15.80
CA GLY A 26 -20.38 -0.71 -16.99
C GLY A 26 -19.81 0.54 -17.69
N HIS A 27 -20.57 1.65 -17.69
CA HIS A 27 -20.09 2.93 -18.23
C HIS A 27 -18.97 3.52 -17.36
N ILE A 28 -19.18 3.56 -16.04
CA ILE A 28 -18.20 4.03 -15.05
C ILE A 28 -16.91 3.21 -15.15
N GLY A 29 -17.01 1.88 -15.28
CA GLY A 29 -15.87 1.00 -15.48
C GLY A 29 -15.08 1.34 -16.75
N LYS A 30 -15.76 1.65 -17.86
CA LYS A 30 -15.10 2.11 -19.10
C LYS A 30 -14.37 3.44 -18.91
N LEU A 31 -14.96 4.39 -18.18
CA LEU A 31 -14.33 5.67 -17.87
C LEU A 31 -13.10 5.46 -16.98
N LYS A 32 -13.21 4.66 -15.90
CA LYS A 32 -12.09 4.27 -15.03
C LYS A 32 -10.96 3.60 -15.80
N ALA A 33 -11.29 2.69 -16.72
CA ALA A 33 -10.31 2.04 -17.59
C ALA A 33 -9.54 3.04 -18.46
N LYS A 34 -10.24 4.00 -19.07
CA LYS A 34 -9.60 5.06 -19.86
C LYS A 34 -8.67 5.92 -19.00
N ILE A 35 -9.12 6.34 -17.81
CA ILE A 35 -8.28 7.12 -16.88
C ILE A 35 -7.03 6.33 -16.51
N ALA A 36 -7.17 5.06 -16.12
CA ALA A 36 -6.05 4.21 -15.75
C ALA A 36 -5.05 4.01 -16.91
N ALA A 37 -5.54 3.80 -18.14
CA ALA A 37 -4.70 3.68 -19.33
C ALA A 37 -3.95 5.00 -19.64
N LEU A 38 -4.61 6.16 -19.50
CA LEU A 38 -3.98 7.47 -19.70
C LEU A 38 -2.89 7.74 -18.65
N ARG A 39 -3.17 7.45 -17.37
CA ARG A 39 -2.18 7.55 -16.28
C ARG A 39 -0.97 6.64 -16.52
N GLN A 40 -1.20 5.39 -16.93
CA GLN A 40 -0.12 4.47 -17.28
C GLN A 40 0.74 4.98 -18.45
N LYS A 41 0.12 5.63 -19.44
CA LYS A 41 0.84 6.25 -20.56
C LYS A 41 1.71 7.42 -20.10
N GLN A 42 1.20 8.26 -19.19
CA GLN A 42 1.98 9.34 -18.58
C GLN A 42 3.18 8.80 -17.77
N GLU A 43 2.97 7.78 -16.95
CA GLU A 43 4.03 7.15 -16.16
C GLU A 43 5.13 6.58 -17.06
N LYS A 44 4.76 5.87 -18.13
CA LYS A 44 5.72 5.34 -19.12
C LYS A 44 6.47 6.45 -19.85
N ALA A 45 5.79 7.51 -20.27
CA ALA A 45 6.44 8.65 -20.92
C ALA A 45 7.43 9.35 -19.99
N ALA A 46 7.08 9.51 -18.71
CA ALA A 46 7.95 10.07 -17.69
C ALA A 46 9.14 9.15 -17.35
N ALA A 47 8.97 7.83 -17.39
CA ALA A 47 10.06 6.88 -17.20
C ALA A 47 11.07 6.94 -18.38
N HIS A 48 10.58 7.05 -19.62
CA HIS A 48 11.42 7.19 -20.81
C HIS A 48 12.19 8.51 -20.86
N SER A 49 11.62 9.61 -20.36
CA SER A 49 12.36 10.88 -20.26
C SER A 49 13.45 10.85 -19.19
N ARG A 50 13.26 10.09 -18.09
CA ARG A 50 14.28 9.89 -17.04
C ARG A 50 15.44 8.98 -17.47
N SER A 51 15.26 8.06 -18.42
CA SER A 51 16.38 7.26 -18.95
C SER A 51 17.42 8.08 -19.74
N SER A 52 17.10 9.33 -20.11
CA SER A 52 18.00 10.25 -20.82
C SER A 52 18.76 11.23 -19.92
N GLY A 53 18.44 11.33 -18.63
CA GLY A 53 19.07 12.27 -17.69
C GLY A 53 19.20 11.61 -16.32
N GLY A 54 20.43 11.46 -15.84
CA GLY A 54 20.80 10.71 -14.64
C GLY A 54 20.29 11.26 -13.31
N ASN A 55 18.98 11.44 -13.14
CA ASN A 55 18.37 11.67 -11.85
C ASN A 55 18.03 10.33 -11.18
N GLN A 56 18.75 10.05 -10.08
CA GLN A 56 18.52 8.90 -9.21
C GLN A 56 17.06 8.88 -8.76
N GLY A 57 16.44 7.71 -8.78
CA GLY A 57 15.09 7.52 -8.27
C GLY A 57 15.04 7.95 -6.80
N PHE A 58 14.07 8.81 -6.47
CA PHE A 58 13.74 9.19 -5.10
C PHE A 58 13.07 8.01 -4.39
N GLU A 59 13.88 7.03 -3.99
CA GLU A 59 13.46 5.91 -3.17
C GLU A 59 14.13 6.08 -1.81
N VAL A 60 13.32 6.30 -0.77
CA VAL A 60 13.82 6.22 0.60
C VAL A 60 14.24 4.76 0.80
N LYS A 61 15.54 4.53 0.99
CA LYS A 61 16.05 3.18 1.25
C LYS A 61 15.37 2.67 2.51
N LYS A 62 14.68 1.53 2.39
CA LYS A 62 14.17 0.80 3.55
C LYS A 62 15.33 0.51 4.49
N SER A 63 15.18 0.94 5.74
CA SER A 63 16.08 0.62 6.83
C SER A 63 15.32 -0.17 7.89
N GLY A 64 15.97 -1.13 8.54
CA GLY A 64 15.33 -2.02 9.51
C GLY A 64 14.50 -3.14 8.89
N ASP A 65 13.53 -3.62 9.67
CA ASP A 65 12.72 -4.82 9.42
C ASP A 65 11.40 -4.51 8.73
N ALA A 66 10.87 -3.30 8.94
CA ALA A 66 9.70 -2.78 8.25
C ALA A 66 9.70 -1.26 8.22
N SER A 67 8.86 -0.69 7.35
CA SER A 67 8.64 0.75 7.20
C SER A 67 7.16 1.10 7.30
N VAL A 68 6.84 2.12 8.09
CA VAL A 68 5.48 2.61 8.33
C VAL A 68 5.40 4.07 7.92
N ALA A 69 4.48 4.41 7.01
CA ALA A 69 4.24 5.78 6.59
C ALA A 69 3.10 6.41 7.40
N LEU A 70 3.38 7.53 8.07
CA LEU A 70 2.34 8.29 8.77
C LEU A 70 1.62 9.21 7.79
N VAL A 71 0.30 9.04 7.73
CA VAL A 71 -0.57 9.81 6.83
C VAL A 71 -1.64 10.53 7.66
N GLY A 72 -1.69 11.84 7.51
CA GLY A 72 -2.64 12.66 8.26
C GLY A 72 -2.54 14.12 7.86
N PHE A 73 -3.59 14.89 8.13
CA PHE A 73 -3.58 16.34 7.89
C PHE A 73 -2.50 17.04 8.74
N PRO A 74 -2.09 18.26 8.39
CA PRO A 74 -1.30 19.10 9.28
C PRO A 74 -2.00 19.24 10.65
N SER A 75 -1.21 19.42 11.72
CA SER A 75 -1.71 19.70 13.07
C SER A 75 -2.55 18.61 13.76
N VAL A 76 -2.63 17.39 13.20
CA VAL A 76 -3.22 16.22 13.89
C VAL A 76 -2.27 15.59 14.93
N GLY A 77 -1.03 16.09 15.04
CA GLY A 77 -0.04 15.61 16.01
C GLY A 77 0.92 14.52 15.51
N LYS A 78 1.08 14.36 14.18
CA LYS A 78 2.00 13.36 13.58
C LYS A 78 3.43 13.45 14.15
N SER A 79 4.06 14.61 14.04
CA SER A 79 5.45 14.78 14.48
C SER A 79 5.60 14.58 15.99
N SER A 80 4.57 14.94 16.79
CA SER A 80 4.55 14.66 18.24
C SER A 80 4.49 13.17 18.54
N LEU A 81 3.68 12.39 17.79
CA LEU A 81 3.64 10.93 17.94
C LEU A 81 4.99 10.29 17.55
N ILE A 82 5.63 10.77 16.50
CA ILE A 82 6.95 10.26 16.08
C ILE A 82 7.98 10.48 17.17
N SER A 83 8.06 11.69 17.74
CA SER A 83 8.99 11.98 18.84
C SER A 83 8.77 11.10 20.07
N GLN A 84 7.57 10.57 20.29
CA GLN A 84 7.27 9.65 21.39
C GLN A 84 7.49 8.18 21.05
N LEU A 85 7.33 7.81 19.79
CA LEU A 85 7.51 6.43 19.31
C LEU A 85 8.97 6.09 19.02
N THR A 86 9.78 7.10 18.68
CA THR A 86 11.14 6.90 18.18
C THR A 86 12.14 7.51 19.14
N ASP A 87 13.25 6.82 19.38
CA ASP A 87 14.37 7.35 20.14
C ASP A 87 15.13 8.34 19.25
N VAL A 88 14.78 9.63 19.38
CA VAL A 88 15.21 10.73 18.48
C VAL A 88 16.74 10.91 18.42
N GLU A 89 17.52 10.30 19.32
CA GLU A 89 18.99 10.42 19.33
C GLU A 89 19.72 9.53 18.30
N SER A 90 19.09 8.48 17.77
CA SER A 90 19.80 7.53 16.91
C SER A 90 19.65 7.88 15.41
N GLU A 91 20.62 8.65 14.91
CA GLU A 91 20.90 8.93 13.50
C GLU A 91 20.21 10.16 12.85
N ALA A 92 20.36 11.33 13.47
CA ALA A 92 20.43 12.58 12.71
C ALA A 92 21.66 12.67 11.77
N GLY A 93 22.52 11.64 11.75
CA GLY A 93 23.75 11.57 10.95
C GLY A 93 23.67 10.55 9.83
N ASN A 94 23.57 11.04 8.58
CA ASN A 94 23.85 10.41 7.27
C ASN A 94 22.70 10.34 6.24
N PHE A 95 21.52 10.92 6.50
CA PHE A 95 20.47 11.06 5.46
C PHE A 95 20.59 12.35 4.63
N ALA A 96 21.80 12.93 4.50
CA ALA A 96 22.08 14.19 3.82
C ALA A 96 21.79 14.22 2.29
N PHE A 97 21.05 13.24 1.77
CA PHE A 97 20.68 13.11 0.36
C PHE A 97 19.18 13.02 0.11
N THR A 98 18.31 13.16 1.12
CA THR A 98 16.86 13.21 0.88
C THR A 98 16.45 14.64 0.54
N THR A 99 16.19 14.94 -0.73
CA THR A 99 15.52 16.17 -1.18
C THR A 99 14.07 16.30 -0.69
N LEU A 100 13.55 15.21 -0.12
CA LEU A 100 12.25 15.10 0.53
C LEU A 100 12.37 15.50 2.00
N THR A 101 11.48 16.37 2.45
CA THR A 101 11.23 16.74 3.85
C THR A 101 10.59 15.60 4.65
N CYS A 102 11.04 14.36 4.46
CA CYS A 102 10.61 13.21 5.23
C CYS A 102 11.61 13.02 6.38
N ILE A 103 11.12 13.02 7.61
CA ILE A 103 11.95 12.75 8.79
C ILE A 103 11.72 11.28 9.15
N PRO A 104 12.68 10.39 8.88
CA PRO A 104 12.62 9.03 9.37
C PRO A 104 12.98 9.01 10.86
N GLY A 105 12.15 8.37 11.68
CA GLY A 105 12.53 7.93 13.01
C GLY A 105 12.58 6.40 13.07
N VAL A 106 13.33 5.84 14.01
CA VAL A 106 13.43 4.38 14.19
C VAL A 106 12.81 4.02 15.54
N MET A 107 11.88 3.07 15.50
CA MET A 107 11.26 2.46 16.68
C MET A 107 11.85 1.05 16.84
N ASP A 108 12.46 0.75 17.97
CA ASP A 108 12.83 -0.62 18.33
C ASP A 108 11.74 -1.20 19.22
N HIS A 109 11.13 -2.31 18.78
CA HIS A 109 10.07 -2.96 19.56
C HIS A 109 10.11 -4.47 19.36
N ARG A 110 10.11 -5.21 20.48
CA ARG A 110 10.16 -6.70 20.50
C ARG A 110 11.27 -7.30 19.61
N GLY A 111 12.43 -6.63 19.56
CA GLY A 111 13.59 -7.04 18.77
C GLY A 111 13.52 -6.70 17.27
N ALA A 112 12.47 -6.00 16.83
CA ALA A 112 12.33 -5.52 15.46
C ALA A 112 12.59 -4.02 15.38
N LYS A 113 13.39 -3.60 14.39
CA LYS A 113 13.62 -2.20 14.06
C LYS A 113 12.64 -1.75 13.00
N ILE A 114 11.72 -0.86 13.35
CA ILE A 114 10.66 -0.37 12.47
C ILE A 114 10.95 1.09 12.13
N GLN A 115 11.10 1.38 10.85
CA GLN A 115 11.28 2.74 10.35
C GLN A 115 9.93 3.45 10.28
N ILE A 116 9.78 4.56 11.00
CA ILE A 116 8.60 5.42 11.00
C ILE A 116 8.90 6.63 10.12
N LEU A 117 8.09 6.85 9.08
CA LEU A 117 8.31 7.91 8.10
C LEU A 117 7.32 9.05 8.33
N ASP A 118 7.81 10.23 8.75
CA ASP A 118 6.99 11.45 8.77
C ASP A 118 6.83 11.98 7.36
N LEU A 119 5.59 12.08 6.89
CA LEU A 119 5.30 12.68 5.61
C LEU A 119 4.60 14.01 5.84
N PRO A 120 5.16 15.14 5.33
CA PRO A 120 4.47 16.42 5.37
C PRO A 120 3.08 16.24 4.76
N GLY A 121 2.06 16.75 5.48
CA GLY A 121 0.67 16.35 5.26
C GLY A 121 0.28 16.31 3.79
N LEU A 122 -0.40 15.22 3.38
CA LEU A 122 -0.89 15.04 2.01
C LEU A 122 -1.70 16.27 1.60
N ILE A 123 -1.12 17.09 0.73
CA ILE A 123 -1.81 18.24 0.15
C ILE A 123 -2.79 17.67 -0.87
N LYS A 124 -4.07 18.02 -0.76
CA LYS A 124 -5.12 17.68 -1.74
C LYS A 124 -4.59 17.90 -3.17
N GLY A 125 -4.67 16.89 -4.03
CA GLY A 125 -4.16 16.97 -5.41
C GLY A 125 -2.68 16.55 -5.58
N ALA A 126 -2.13 15.77 -4.64
CA ALA A 126 -0.82 15.15 -4.78
C ALA A 126 -0.80 14.10 -5.91
N SER A 127 -1.93 13.43 -6.16
CA SER A 127 -2.17 12.49 -7.25
C SER A 127 -2.19 13.16 -8.62
N ASP A 128 -2.61 14.43 -8.67
CA ASP A 128 -2.79 15.21 -9.90
C ASP A 128 -1.46 15.76 -10.43
N GLY A 129 -0.33 15.43 -9.80
CA GLY A 129 1.01 15.73 -10.27
C GLY A 129 1.44 17.19 -10.14
N LYS A 130 0.70 18.01 -9.38
CA LYS A 130 1.13 19.37 -9.04
C LYS A 130 2.07 19.35 -7.81
N GLY A 131 3.29 19.86 -7.98
CA GLY A 131 4.27 20.00 -6.90
C GLY A 131 4.99 18.69 -6.51
N ARG A 132 5.50 18.63 -5.26
CA ARG A 132 6.27 17.49 -4.70
C ARG A 132 5.41 16.29 -4.28
N GLY A 133 4.09 16.31 -4.56
CA GLY A 133 3.14 15.28 -4.12
C GLY A 133 3.46 13.87 -4.63
N LYS A 134 3.93 13.75 -5.89
CA LYS A 134 4.31 12.45 -6.47
C LYS A 134 5.45 11.77 -5.73
N GLU A 135 6.40 12.55 -5.20
CA GLU A 135 7.55 12.02 -4.46
C GLU A 135 7.08 11.45 -3.11
N ILE A 136 6.20 12.15 -2.40
CA ILE A 136 5.58 11.68 -1.15
C ILE A 136 4.78 10.40 -1.37
N LEU A 137 3.95 10.35 -2.42
CA LEU A 137 3.15 9.17 -2.75
C LEU A 137 4.03 7.95 -3.06
N ASN A 138 5.19 8.13 -3.69
CA ASN A 138 6.12 7.03 -3.93
C ASN A 138 6.73 6.48 -2.62
N VAL A 139 6.98 7.34 -1.64
CA VAL A 139 7.45 6.90 -0.30
C VAL A 139 6.36 6.08 0.41
N ILE A 140 5.11 6.52 0.38
CA ILE A 140 3.98 5.76 0.95
C ILE A 140 3.85 4.41 0.24
N ARG A 141 3.91 4.41 -1.09
CA ARG A 141 3.87 3.21 -1.92
C ARG A 141 5.00 2.23 -1.60
N GLY A 142 6.16 2.73 -1.22
CA GLY A 142 7.28 1.91 -0.78
C GLY A 142 7.11 1.33 0.62
N SER A 143 6.22 1.88 1.45
CA SER A 143 6.09 1.50 2.86
C SER A 143 5.34 0.18 3.04
N ASP A 144 5.67 -0.55 4.11
CA ASP A 144 5.07 -1.85 4.43
C ASP A 144 3.70 -1.73 5.10
N MET A 145 3.42 -0.59 5.74
CA MET A 145 2.13 -0.25 6.30
C MET A 145 1.87 1.27 6.23
N VAL A 146 0.61 1.65 6.06
CA VAL A 146 0.14 3.03 6.22
C VAL A 146 -0.50 3.19 7.60
N LEU A 147 -0.08 4.20 8.35
CA LEU A 147 -0.70 4.56 9.63
C LEU A 147 -1.44 5.89 9.45
N TYR A 148 -2.77 5.84 9.47
CA TYR A 148 -3.59 7.04 9.46
C TYR A 148 -3.59 7.68 10.83
N VAL A 149 -3.20 8.95 10.91
CA VAL A 149 -3.37 9.77 12.12
C VAL A 149 -4.54 10.71 11.87
N ILE A 150 -5.62 10.49 12.61
CA ILE A 150 -6.84 11.29 12.51
C ILE A 150 -7.12 12.06 13.79
N ASP A 151 -7.82 13.18 13.62
CA ASP A 151 -8.28 14.04 14.70
C ASP A 151 -9.79 13.78 14.90
N PRO A 152 -10.26 13.48 16.12
CA PRO A 152 -11.66 13.13 16.38
C PRO A 152 -12.63 14.26 16.04
N PHE A 153 -12.17 15.51 16.03
CA PHE A 153 -13.01 16.66 15.66
C PHE A 153 -13.21 16.80 14.14
N GLN A 154 -12.54 15.98 13.32
CA GLN A 154 -12.47 16.14 11.87
C GLN A 154 -12.89 14.88 11.09
N LYS A 155 -14.21 14.63 11.02
CA LYS A 155 -14.78 13.43 10.36
C LYS A 155 -14.40 13.26 8.90
N SER A 156 -14.24 14.35 8.14
CA SER A 156 -13.99 14.27 6.69
C SER A 156 -12.56 13.91 6.30
N HIS A 157 -11.62 14.03 7.24
CA HIS A 157 -10.20 13.91 6.95
C HIS A 157 -9.81 12.52 6.46
N PHE A 158 -10.29 11.48 7.13
CA PHE A 158 -9.99 10.10 6.75
C PHE A 158 -10.36 9.84 5.28
N LYS A 159 -11.62 10.11 4.91
CA LYS A 159 -12.14 9.83 3.57
C LYS A 159 -11.38 10.57 2.47
N ILE A 160 -10.94 11.80 2.73
CA ILE A 160 -10.15 12.57 1.76
C ILE A 160 -8.77 11.94 1.56
N LEU A 161 -8.11 11.53 2.64
CA LEU A 161 -6.79 10.91 2.56
C LEU A 161 -6.86 9.53 1.91
N ASP A 162 -7.87 8.72 2.26
CA ASP A 162 -8.09 7.40 1.68
C ASP A 162 -8.38 7.48 0.17
N ASP A 163 -9.23 8.43 -0.28
CA ASP A 163 -9.49 8.66 -1.70
C ASP A 163 -8.23 9.09 -2.47
N GLU A 164 -7.38 9.93 -1.87
CA GLU A 164 -6.11 10.35 -2.46
C GLU A 164 -5.14 9.17 -2.63
N LEU A 165 -5.01 8.32 -1.60
CA LEU A 165 -4.16 7.12 -1.68
C LEU A 165 -4.74 6.08 -2.66
N TRP A 166 -6.07 5.94 -2.70
CA TRP A 166 -6.75 5.09 -3.68
C TRP A 166 -6.43 5.55 -5.11
N LYS A 167 -6.54 6.85 -5.39
CA LYS A 167 -6.23 7.45 -6.70
C LYS A 167 -4.76 7.27 -7.07
N ALA A 168 -3.87 7.28 -6.09
CA ALA A 168 -2.45 6.98 -6.28
C ALA A 168 -2.16 5.48 -6.50
N GLY A 169 -3.19 4.63 -6.57
CA GLY A 169 -3.08 3.20 -6.88
C GLY A 169 -2.79 2.30 -5.68
N MET A 170 -2.98 2.81 -4.46
CA MET A 170 -2.88 2.01 -3.24
C MET A 170 -4.22 1.36 -2.92
N ARG A 171 -4.19 0.10 -2.47
CA ARG A 171 -5.34 -0.71 -2.08
C ARG A 171 -5.11 -1.19 -0.67
N LEU A 172 -5.48 -0.35 0.28
CA LEU A 172 -5.20 -0.55 1.69
C LEU A 172 -6.18 -1.56 2.29
N ASN A 173 -5.67 -2.52 3.06
CA ASN A 173 -6.44 -3.61 3.68
C ASN A 173 -7.27 -4.46 2.69
N GLN A 174 -6.85 -4.50 1.43
CA GLN A 174 -7.49 -5.29 0.39
C GLN A 174 -6.55 -6.39 -0.11
N SER A 175 -7.13 -7.49 -0.58
CA SER A 175 -6.37 -8.54 -1.25
C SER A 175 -6.37 -8.33 -2.77
N PRO A 176 -5.30 -8.71 -3.49
CA PRO A 176 -5.31 -8.73 -4.94
C PRO A 176 -6.47 -9.58 -5.48
N PRO A 177 -7.26 -9.09 -6.44
CA PRO A 177 -8.37 -9.84 -7.00
C PRO A 177 -7.84 -11.04 -7.80
N GLN A 178 -8.54 -12.18 -7.75
CA GLN A 178 -8.16 -13.38 -8.50
C GLN A 178 -8.69 -13.33 -9.93
N VAL A 179 -8.20 -12.33 -10.67
CA VAL A 179 -8.54 -12.09 -12.07
C VAL A 179 -7.28 -12.27 -12.90
N PHE A 180 -7.37 -13.09 -13.94
CA PHE A 180 -6.24 -13.39 -14.82
C PHE A 180 -6.58 -12.99 -16.25
N VAL A 181 -5.77 -12.11 -16.84
CA VAL A 181 -5.96 -11.65 -18.22
C VAL A 181 -4.75 -12.05 -19.06
N SER A 182 -4.96 -12.97 -20.01
CA SER A 182 -3.93 -13.45 -20.94
C SER A 182 -4.23 -12.94 -22.35
N ARG A 183 -3.36 -12.08 -22.90
CA ARG A 183 -3.55 -11.55 -24.27
C ARG A 183 -3.40 -12.65 -25.32
N THR A 184 -4.30 -12.67 -26.29
CA THR A 184 -4.28 -13.62 -27.41
C THR A 184 -4.08 -12.87 -28.74
N ARG A 185 -3.67 -13.58 -29.80
CA ARG A 185 -3.41 -12.96 -31.11
C ARG A 185 -4.70 -12.64 -31.87
N ARG A 186 -5.74 -13.47 -31.73
CA ARG A 186 -7.03 -13.41 -32.43
C ARG A 186 -8.10 -14.08 -31.56
N GLY A 187 -9.37 -13.89 -31.89
CA GLY A 187 -10.51 -14.56 -31.23
C GLY A 187 -11.34 -13.68 -30.32
N GLY A 188 -11.06 -12.37 -30.24
CA GLY A 188 -11.81 -11.47 -29.37
C GLY A 188 -11.50 -11.70 -27.89
N ILE A 189 -12.36 -11.16 -27.03
CA ILE A 189 -12.21 -11.29 -25.56
C ILE A 189 -13.14 -12.39 -25.09
N GLU A 190 -12.56 -13.48 -24.59
CA GLU A 190 -13.28 -14.60 -24.02
C GLU A 190 -13.24 -14.50 -22.50
N VAL A 191 -14.42 -14.43 -21.86
CA VAL A 191 -14.55 -14.37 -20.40
C VAL A 191 -14.95 -15.75 -19.89
N ARG A 192 -14.19 -16.27 -18.93
CA ARG A 192 -14.45 -17.53 -18.24
C ARG A 192 -14.53 -17.25 -16.75
N SER A 193 -15.60 -17.70 -16.11
CA SER A 193 -15.77 -17.54 -14.67
C SER A 193 -15.96 -18.88 -13.98
N THR A 194 -15.36 -19.04 -12.79
CA THR A 194 -15.63 -20.18 -11.90
C THR A 194 -16.76 -19.91 -10.92
N LEU A 195 -17.21 -18.65 -10.81
CA LEU A 195 -18.30 -18.22 -9.91
C LEU A 195 -19.38 -17.47 -10.70
N GLU A 196 -20.60 -17.45 -10.19
CA GLU A 196 -21.64 -16.56 -10.71
C GLU A 196 -21.22 -15.09 -10.54
N GLN A 197 -21.41 -14.29 -11.59
CA GLN A 197 -21.05 -12.87 -11.58
C GLN A 197 -22.31 -12.05 -11.33
N THR A 198 -22.44 -11.49 -10.12
CA THR A 198 -23.63 -10.74 -9.72
C THR A 198 -23.47 -9.24 -9.99
N ASN A 199 -22.22 -8.78 -9.94
CA ASN A 199 -21.85 -7.38 -10.04
C ASN A 199 -21.71 -6.89 -11.49
N MET A 200 -21.29 -7.74 -12.42
CA MET A 200 -20.98 -7.32 -13.79
C MET A 200 -21.34 -8.38 -14.82
N SER A 201 -21.78 -7.94 -15.99
CA SER A 201 -21.95 -8.80 -17.16
C SER A 201 -20.66 -8.96 -17.96
N ASP A 202 -20.57 -10.06 -18.73
CA ASP A 202 -19.44 -10.33 -19.62
C ASP A 202 -19.22 -9.18 -20.62
N GLU A 203 -20.28 -8.57 -21.14
CA GLU A 203 -20.20 -7.45 -22.07
C GLU A 203 -19.54 -6.21 -21.45
N GLU A 204 -19.85 -5.92 -20.18
CA GLU A 204 -19.26 -4.81 -19.45
C GLU A 204 -17.78 -5.06 -19.18
N ILE A 205 -17.42 -6.28 -18.76
CA ILE A 205 -16.03 -6.69 -18.53
C ILE A 205 -15.21 -6.56 -19.83
N GLN A 206 -15.74 -7.06 -20.95
CA GLN A 206 -15.13 -6.88 -22.26
C GLN A 206 -14.97 -5.39 -22.62
N GLY A 207 -15.96 -4.56 -22.29
CA GLY A 207 -15.90 -3.12 -22.48
C GLY A 207 -14.75 -2.43 -21.73
N ILE A 208 -14.55 -2.80 -20.47
CA ILE A 208 -13.43 -2.29 -19.64
C ILE A 208 -12.09 -2.70 -20.24
N ILE A 209 -11.94 -3.97 -20.63
CA ILE A 209 -10.70 -4.50 -21.22
C ILE A 209 -10.38 -3.83 -22.55
N ARG A 210 -11.40 -3.60 -23.40
CA ARG A 210 -11.24 -2.81 -24.65
C ARG A 210 -10.80 -1.38 -24.37
N GLY A 211 -11.22 -0.79 -23.24
CA GLY A 211 -10.76 0.52 -22.78
C GLY A 211 -9.24 0.62 -22.59
N PHE A 212 -8.57 -0.48 -22.27
CA PHE A 212 -7.10 -0.58 -22.22
C PHE A 212 -6.45 -0.86 -23.60
N GLY A 213 -7.23 -0.82 -24.68
CA GLY A 213 -6.76 -1.11 -26.04
C GLY A 213 -6.52 -2.60 -26.32
N ILE A 214 -7.03 -3.49 -25.47
CA ILE A 214 -6.89 -4.94 -25.64
C ILE A 214 -8.07 -5.45 -26.48
N VAL A 215 -7.76 -5.97 -27.67
CA VAL A 215 -8.78 -6.46 -28.63
C VAL A 215 -9.00 -7.96 -28.51
N SER A 216 -8.00 -8.72 -28.10
CA SER A 216 -8.10 -10.17 -27.94
C SER A 216 -7.38 -10.66 -26.68
N ALA A 217 -8.12 -11.37 -25.82
CA ALA A 217 -7.62 -11.90 -24.56
C ALA A 217 -8.53 -13.01 -24.01
N THR A 218 -7.96 -13.93 -23.26
CA THR A 218 -8.71 -14.86 -22.39
C THR A 218 -8.67 -14.32 -20.97
N VAL A 219 -9.84 -14.16 -20.37
CA VAL A 219 -10.05 -13.62 -19.03
C VAL A 219 -10.59 -14.74 -18.16
N THR A 220 -9.91 -15.03 -17.06
CA THR A 220 -10.37 -16.02 -16.07
C THR A 220 -10.68 -15.32 -14.76
N LEU A 221 -11.92 -15.49 -14.28
CA LEU A 221 -12.44 -14.88 -13.06
C LEU A 221 -12.63 -15.98 -12.01
N ARG A 222 -11.99 -15.82 -10.85
CA ARG A 222 -12.17 -16.72 -9.69
C ARG A 222 -12.84 -16.05 -8.50
N THR A 223 -13.30 -14.82 -8.67
CA THR A 223 -14.01 -14.00 -7.69
C THR A 223 -15.20 -13.34 -8.39
N ASP A 224 -16.24 -12.95 -7.65
CA ASP A 224 -17.29 -12.07 -8.17
C ASP A 224 -16.69 -10.66 -8.38
N VAL A 225 -16.54 -10.23 -9.63
CA VAL A 225 -15.72 -9.06 -9.96
C VAL A 225 -16.49 -7.75 -9.99
N THR A 226 -15.83 -6.68 -9.55
CA THR A 226 -16.27 -5.30 -9.76
C THR A 226 -15.49 -4.67 -10.90
N ASP A 227 -15.91 -3.48 -11.31
CA ASP A 227 -15.20 -2.68 -12.31
C ASP A 227 -13.77 -2.35 -11.85
N ASP A 228 -13.61 -2.05 -10.56
CA ASP A 228 -12.30 -1.79 -9.95
C ASP A 228 -11.37 -3.02 -10.00
N HIS A 229 -11.88 -4.24 -9.77
CA HIS A 229 -11.05 -5.46 -9.87
C HIS A 229 -10.45 -5.66 -11.26
N ILE A 230 -11.23 -5.41 -12.32
CA ILE A 230 -10.75 -5.52 -13.69
C ILE A 230 -9.75 -4.41 -14.02
N VAL A 231 -10.06 -3.16 -13.65
CA VAL A 231 -9.17 -2.01 -13.89
C VAL A 231 -7.84 -2.18 -13.17
N ASP A 232 -7.86 -2.64 -11.92
CA ASP A 232 -6.67 -2.84 -11.10
C ASP A 232 -5.77 -3.93 -11.67
N THR A 233 -6.37 -5.04 -12.12
CA THR A 233 -5.65 -6.15 -12.77
C THR A 233 -4.95 -5.70 -14.04
N LEU A 234 -5.60 -4.85 -14.84
CA LEU A 234 -5.04 -4.35 -16.11
C LEU A 234 -4.02 -3.24 -15.93
N ALA A 235 -4.16 -2.41 -14.90
CA ALA A 235 -3.23 -1.32 -14.62
C ALA A 235 -1.83 -1.84 -14.23
N GLY A 236 -1.78 -2.93 -13.44
CA GLY A 236 -0.54 -3.61 -13.05
C GLY A 236 0.42 -2.82 -12.16
N ASN A 237 0.05 -1.59 -11.78
CA ASN A 237 0.83 -0.70 -10.90
C ASN A 237 0.14 -0.49 -9.54
N ARG A 238 -0.74 -1.41 -9.13
CA ARG A 238 -1.43 -1.35 -7.83
C ARG A 238 -0.59 -1.97 -6.73
N ILE A 239 -0.65 -1.34 -5.56
CA ILE A 239 0.06 -1.81 -4.36
C ILE A 239 -0.99 -2.12 -3.31
N TYR A 240 -0.95 -3.35 -2.82
CA TYR A 240 -1.79 -3.85 -1.74
C TYR A 240 -0.95 -3.81 -0.47
N SER A 241 -1.37 -2.99 0.49
CA SER A 241 -0.61 -2.76 1.71
C SER A 241 -1.55 -2.76 2.91
N ARG A 242 -0.98 -3.00 4.08
CA ARG A 242 -1.72 -2.97 5.34
C ARG A 242 -1.91 -1.53 5.77
N SER A 243 -3.01 -1.28 6.47
CA SER A 243 -3.28 0.03 7.02
C SER A 243 -3.96 -0.07 8.37
N VAL A 244 -3.59 0.85 9.24
CA VAL A 244 -4.18 1.01 10.57
C VAL A 244 -4.54 2.46 10.82
N VAL A 245 -5.46 2.69 11.75
CA VAL A 245 -5.91 4.04 12.11
C VAL A 245 -5.58 4.33 13.56
N VAL A 246 -5.10 5.53 13.80
CA VAL A 246 -4.84 6.06 15.13
C VAL A 246 -5.62 7.37 15.30
N VAL A 247 -6.51 7.39 16.29
CA VAL A 247 -7.26 8.57 16.70
C VAL A 247 -6.46 9.28 17.77
N ASN A 248 -5.87 10.43 17.43
CA ASN A 248 -5.05 11.21 18.36
C ASN A 248 -5.91 12.27 19.08
N LYS A 249 -5.37 12.87 20.14
CA LYS A 249 -5.99 13.96 20.94
C LYS A 249 -7.22 13.51 21.73
N ILE A 250 -7.24 12.26 22.18
CA ILE A 250 -8.34 11.76 23.03
C ILE A 250 -8.46 12.51 24.35
N ASP A 251 -7.39 13.18 24.81
CA ASP A 251 -7.39 14.04 26.00
C ASP A 251 -8.34 15.23 25.90
N LEU A 252 -8.77 15.60 24.69
CA LEU A 252 -9.71 16.70 24.45
C LEU A 252 -11.09 16.21 24.00
N ALA A 253 -11.22 14.93 23.62
CA ALA A 253 -12.41 14.39 22.99
C ALA A 253 -13.37 13.79 24.01
N ASN A 254 -14.67 14.00 23.81
CA ASN A 254 -15.70 13.26 24.55
C ASN A 254 -16.12 11.99 23.78
N GLU A 255 -16.99 11.17 24.39
CA GLU A 255 -17.50 9.94 23.77
C GLU A 255 -18.24 10.19 22.45
N GLU A 256 -18.94 11.32 22.30
CA GLU A 256 -19.63 11.64 21.05
C GLU A 256 -18.65 11.98 19.92
N ASP A 257 -17.58 12.70 20.21
CA ASP A 257 -16.54 13.05 19.24
C ASP A 257 -15.83 11.79 18.75
N LEU A 258 -15.47 10.88 19.66
CA LEU A 258 -14.90 9.58 19.30
C LEU A 258 -15.86 8.74 18.46
N ARG A 259 -17.13 8.68 18.85
CA ARG A 259 -18.16 7.96 18.06
C ARG A 259 -18.29 8.52 16.64
N ARG A 260 -18.33 9.85 16.50
CA ARG A 260 -18.38 10.51 15.18
C ARG A 260 -17.16 10.23 14.33
N ALA A 261 -15.98 10.11 14.96
CA ALA A 261 -14.75 9.73 14.29
C ALA A 261 -14.83 8.29 13.76
N TYR A 262 -15.28 7.34 14.58
CA TYR A 262 -15.46 5.94 14.18
C TYR A 262 -16.50 5.77 13.07
N ASP A 263 -17.61 6.51 13.11
CA ASP A 263 -18.62 6.51 12.05
C ASP A 263 -18.06 6.95 10.68
N GLY A 264 -16.90 7.62 10.67
CA GLY A 264 -16.21 8.03 9.45
C GLY A 264 -15.21 7.01 8.91
N LEU A 265 -14.94 5.93 9.66
CA LEU A 265 -13.95 4.92 9.32
C LEU A 265 -14.58 3.70 8.64
N PRO A 266 -13.81 2.95 7.83
CA PRO A 266 -14.30 1.72 7.22
C PRO A 266 -14.44 0.63 8.29
N GLU A 267 -15.48 -0.19 8.14
CA GLU A 267 -15.75 -1.30 9.06
C GLU A 267 -14.61 -2.33 9.03
N GLY A 268 -14.26 -2.87 10.21
CA GLY A 268 -13.22 -3.89 10.35
C GLY A 268 -11.78 -3.39 10.26
N TRP A 269 -11.55 -2.10 10.05
CA TRP A 269 -10.19 -1.55 10.11
C TRP A 269 -9.67 -1.52 11.55
N PRO A 270 -8.40 -1.88 11.81
CA PRO A 270 -7.81 -1.74 13.12
C PRO A 270 -7.72 -0.26 13.51
N VAL A 271 -8.24 0.09 14.69
CA VAL A 271 -8.21 1.46 15.22
C VAL A 271 -7.67 1.47 16.64
N LEU A 272 -6.79 2.43 16.96
CA LEU A 272 -6.28 2.68 18.30
C LEU A 272 -6.48 4.15 18.69
N ASN A 273 -6.79 4.39 19.97
CA ASN A 273 -6.90 5.72 20.54
C ASN A 273 -5.60 6.10 21.25
N VAL A 274 -5.12 7.32 21.02
CA VAL A 274 -3.90 7.81 21.67
C VAL A 274 -4.02 9.30 22.02
N SER A 275 -3.20 9.74 22.96
CA SER A 275 -2.90 11.17 23.13
C SER A 275 -1.40 11.38 23.11
N ALA A 276 -0.92 12.01 22.03
CA ALA A 276 0.45 12.47 21.94
C ALA A 276 0.81 13.51 23.02
N LYS A 277 -0.19 14.15 23.65
CA LYS A 277 0.05 15.17 24.68
C LYS A 277 0.25 14.55 26.06
N THR A 278 -0.58 13.58 26.44
CA THR A 278 -0.50 12.92 27.75
C THR A 278 0.41 11.70 27.74
N GLY A 279 0.72 11.13 26.56
CA GLY A 279 1.44 9.86 26.41
C GLY A 279 0.53 8.63 26.52
N GLU A 280 -0.78 8.84 26.68
CA GLU A 280 -1.77 7.76 26.77
C GLU A 280 -1.84 6.98 25.45
N GLY A 281 -1.79 5.65 25.55
CA GLY A 281 -1.87 4.74 24.40
C GLY A 281 -0.58 4.62 23.56
N ILE A 282 0.54 5.26 23.94
CA ILE A 282 1.78 5.23 23.13
C ILE A 282 2.46 3.86 23.15
N GLU A 283 2.58 3.21 24.31
CA GLU A 283 3.14 1.85 24.37
C GLU A 283 2.22 0.84 23.64
N GLU A 284 0.90 0.98 23.82
CA GLU A 284 -0.09 0.21 23.07
C GLU A 284 0.01 0.46 21.57
N MET A 285 0.41 1.68 21.15
CA MET A 285 0.64 2.00 19.74
C MET A 285 1.85 1.26 19.16
N LYS A 286 2.91 1.03 19.94
CA LYS A 286 4.05 0.21 19.51
C LYS A 286 3.63 -1.24 19.29
N ASP A 287 2.89 -1.81 20.24
CA ASP A 287 2.32 -3.15 20.14
C ASP A 287 1.38 -3.26 18.94
N PHE A 288 0.47 -2.29 18.79
CA PHE A 288 -0.50 -2.23 17.71
C PHE A 288 0.16 -2.15 16.33
N ILE A 289 1.21 -1.34 16.17
CA ILE A 289 1.98 -1.27 14.92
C ILE A 289 2.64 -2.61 14.62
N PHE A 290 3.30 -3.22 15.62
CA PHE A 290 4.01 -4.48 15.45
C PHE A 290 3.08 -5.63 15.07
N ASP A 291 1.96 -5.76 15.77
CA ASP A 291 1.00 -6.85 15.57
C ASP A 291 0.32 -6.75 14.20
N ASN A 292 0.04 -5.52 13.72
CA ASN A 292 -0.56 -5.31 12.40
C ASN A 292 0.43 -5.41 11.23
N LEU A 293 1.74 -5.21 11.46
CA LEU A 293 2.78 -5.39 10.43
C LEU A 293 2.93 -6.85 9.98
N GLY A 294 2.48 -7.82 10.78
CA GLY A 294 2.52 -9.24 10.45
C GLY A 294 3.93 -9.80 10.47
N PHE A 295 4.67 -9.54 11.54
CA PHE A 295 5.97 -10.18 11.73
C PHE A 295 5.84 -11.67 12.03
N MET A 296 6.83 -12.42 11.57
CA MET A 296 7.08 -13.81 11.89
C MET A 296 8.53 -13.97 12.34
N SER A 297 8.76 -14.91 13.26
CA SER A 297 10.10 -15.25 13.74
C SER A 297 10.63 -16.48 13.01
N ILE A 298 11.81 -16.37 12.41
CA ILE A 298 12.53 -17.49 11.79
C ILE A 298 13.73 -17.85 12.64
N PHE A 299 13.75 -19.07 13.16
CA PHE A 299 14.89 -19.62 13.87
C PHE A 299 15.85 -20.28 12.89
N LEU A 300 17.11 -19.83 12.88
CA LEU A 300 18.12 -20.32 11.96
C LEU A 300 18.74 -21.61 12.51
N LYS A 301 18.90 -22.59 11.62
CA LYS A 301 19.54 -23.87 11.94
C LYS A 301 20.73 -24.14 11.01
N PRO A 302 21.97 -24.02 11.50
CA PRO A 302 23.15 -24.44 10.75
C PRO A 302 23.14 -25.95 10.48
N GLN A 303 23.79 -26.37 9.40
CA GLN A 303 23.86 -27.79 9.05
C GLN A 303 24.62 -28.58 10.12
N GLY A 304 23.97 -29.62 10.67
CA GLY A 304 24.57 -30.48 11.70
C GLY A 304 24.54 -29.91 13.12
N GLN A 305 23.97 -28.71 13.32
CA GLN A 305 23.79 -28.09 14.63
C GLN A 305 22.31 -28.01 15.01
N GLU A 306 22.04 -27.69 16.27
CA GLU A 306 20.69 -27.36 16.72
C GLU A 306 20.27 -25.97 16.23
N ALA A 307 18.96 -25.73 16.21
CA ALA A 307 18.46 -24.40 15.87
C ALA A 307 18.75 -23.45 17.03
N ASP A 308 19.20 -22.23 16.71
CA ASP A 308 19.23 -21.17 17.71
C ASP A 308 17.80 -20.74 17.99
N MET A 309 17.31 -21.05 19.19
CA MET A 309 15.97 -20.70 19.66
C MET A 309 15.95 -19.43 20.52
N ILE A 310 17.12 -18.80 20.71
CA ILE A 310 17.28 -17.60 21.55
C ILE A 310 17.13 -16.35 20.69
N GLU A 311 17.79 -16.30 19.54
CA GLU A 311 17.79 -15.14 18.65
C GLU A 311 17.03 -15.42 17.34
N PRO A 312 15.72 -15.12 17.27
CA PRO A 312 14.97 -15.26 16.03
C PRO A 312 15.33 -14.17 15.04
N LEU A 313 15.39 -14.54 13.76
CA LEU A 313 15.37 -13.58 12.67
C LEU A 313 13.93 -13.13 12.42
N ILE A 314 13.61 -11.89 12.80
CA ILE A 314 12.27 -11.31 12.58
C ILE A 314 12.12 -10.91 11.11
N VAL A 315 11.10 -11.39 10.42
CA VAL A 315 10.77 -10.99 9.04
C VAL A 315 9.27 -10.87 8.89
N LYS A 316 8.77 -10.21 7.86
CA LYS A 316 7.31 -10.14 7.63
C LYS A 316 6.78 -11.47 7.11
N ASP A 317 5.53 -11.81 7.39
CA ASP A 317 4.83 -12.99 6.87
C ASP A 317 4.72 -13.03 5.34
N THR A 318 4.80 -11.87 4.69
CA THR A 318 4.87 -11.71 3.23
C THR A 318 6.27 -11.94 2.65
N SER A 319 7.29 -12.16 3.49
CA SER A 319 8.68 -12.33 3.05
C SER A 319 8.90 -13.70 2.41
N THR A 320 9.65 -13.71 1.32
CA THR A 320 10.07 -14.93 0.64
C THR A 320 11.40 -15.47 1.21
N VAL A 321 11.75 -16.71 0.89
CA VAL A 321 13.07 -17.28 1.24
C VAL A 321 14.21 -16.42 0.69
N ARG A 322 14.00 -15.79 -0.48
CA ARG A 322 14.94 -14.84 -1.07
C ARG A 322 15.16 -13.64 -0.16
N ASP A 323 14.10 -13.07 0.40
CA ASP A 323 14.19 -11.90 1.29
C ASP A 323 14.92 -12.25 2.59
N VAL A 324 14.65 -13.45 3.14
CA VAL A 324 15.37 -13.99 4.30
C VAL A 324 16.87 -14.13 3.99
N CYS A 325 17.23 -14.69 2.84
CA CYS A 325 18.62 -14.80 2.40
C CYS A 325 19.28 -13.43 2.23
N ALA A 326 18.56 -12.46 1.65
CA ALA A 326 19.03 -11.09 1.48
C ALA A 326 19.33 -10.42 2.81
N LYS A 327 18.51 -10.67 3.83
CA LYS A 327 18.67 -10.15 5.19
C LYS A 327 19.88 -10.73 5.91
N LEU A 328 20.17 -12.02 5.71
CA LEU A 328 21.33 -12.68 6.31
C LEU A 328 22.65 -12.18 5.72
N HIS A 329 22.84 -12.37 4.41
CA HIS A 329 24.03 -11.89 3.71
C HIS A 329 23.81 -11.99 2.19
N ARG A 330 24.39 -11.05 1.43
CA ARG A 330 24.31 -11.04 -0.04
C ARG A 330 24.84 -12.32 -0.70
N ASP A 331 25.74 -13.05 -0.04
CA ASP A 331 26.26 -14.31 -0.56
C ASP A 331 25.24 -15.45 -0.54
N PHE A 332 24.30 -15.45 0.41
CA PHE A 332 23.24 -16.44 0.43
C PHE A 332 22.41 -16.35 -0.84
N LEU A 333 22.09 -15.14 -1.32
CA LEU A 333 21.39 -14.94 -2.59
C LEU A 333 22.17 -15.47 -3.79
N ARG A 334 23.48 -15.22 -3.85
CA ARG A 334 24.32 -15.62 -5.00
C ARG A 334 24.55 -17.13 -5.07
N LYS A 335 24.65 -17.79 -3.91
CA LYS A 335 24.96 -19.22 -3.79
C LYS A 335 23.74 -20.07 -3.43
N PHE A 336 22.54 -19.48 -3.45
CA PHE A 336 21.32 -20.16 -3.04
C PHE A 336 21.06 -21.37 -3.94
N ARG A 337 20.92 -22.55 -3.32
CA ARG A 337 20.52 -23.79 -4.02
C ARG A 337 19.11 -24.23 -3.63
N TYR A 338 18.83 -24.17 -2.33
CA TYR A 338 17.55 -24.48 -1.70
C TYR A 338 17.62 -24.12 -0.22
N ALA A 339 16.48 -23.99 0.43
CA ALA A 339 16.34 -23.99 1.88
C ALA A 339 15.58 -25.24 2.34
N ARG A 340 15.79 -25.65 3.60
CA ARG A 340 14.97 -26.68 4.25
C ARG A 340 14.19 -25.98 5.36
N VAL A 341 12.87 -26.04 5.28
CA VAL A 341 11.98 -25.34 6.20
C VAL A 341 11.17 -26.35 7.01
N LYS A 342 11.02 -26.08 8.30
CA LYS A 342 10.12 -26.80 9.21
C LYS A 342 9.23 -25.75 9.89
N GLY A 343 7.91 -25.97 9.87
CA GLY A 343 6.94 -25.07 10.49
C GLY A 343 5.65 -24.93 9.68
N PRO A 344 4.73 -24.02 10.07
CA PRO A 344 3.40 -23.88 9.47
C PRO A 344 3.41 -23.53 7.97
N SER A 345 4.50 -22.95 7.47
CA SER A 345 4.67 -22.60 6.05
C SER A 345 5.04 -23.80 5.16
N ALA A 346 5.44 -24.94 5.74
CA ALA A 346 5.79 -26.16 5.02
C ALA A 346 4.71 -27.24 5.19
N LYS A 347 4.45 -28.02 4.13
CA LYS A 347 3.54 -29.18 4.20
C LYS A 347 4.15 -30.33 4.99
N PHE A 348 5.47 -30.45 4.97
CA PHE A 348 6.22 -31.51 5.65
C PHE A 348 7.42 -30.91 6.39
N ASP A 349 7.81 -31.56 7.48
CA ASP A 349 9.02 -31.21 8.21
C ASP A 349 10.25 -31.29 7.30
N TRP A 350 11.07 -30.24 7.33
CA TRP A 350 12.30 -30.10 6.55
C TRP A 350 12.08 -30.16 5.03
N GLN A 351 10.91 -29.74 4.57
CA GLN A 351 10.59 -29.62 3.16
C GLN A 351 11.61 -28.71 2.46
N ARG A 352 12.09 -29.19 1.31
CA ARG A 352 12.97 -28.42 0.44
C ARG A 352 12.16 -27.37 -0.31
N VAL A 353 12.54 -26.11 -0.17
CA VAL A 353 11.92 -24.96 -0.86
C VAL A 353 12.97 -24.19 -1.66
N GLY A 354 12.50 -23.49 -2.70
CA GLY A 354 13.31 -22.72 -3.63
C GLY A 354 13.21 -21.21 -3.43
#